data_AF-H9V178-F1
#
_entry.id   AF-H9V178-F1
#
_cell.length_a   1.000
_cell.length_b   1.000
_cell.length_c   1.000
_cell.angle_alpha   90.00
_cell.angle_beta   90.00
_cell.angle_gamma   90.00
#
_symmetry.space_group_name_H-M   'P 1'
#
loop_
_entity.id
_entity.type
_entity.pdbx_description
1 polymer ?
#
loop_
_entity_poly.entity_id
_entity_poly.type
_entity_poly.pdbx_seq_one_letter_code
_entity_poly.pdbx_strand_id
1 'polypeptide(L)'
;RFDEENQKSLMVLGDKAFPNGIPLNYTPFLTNYRAPPSSQYGVYYYIGLRAVSIGGKRMKLPSKLLRFDAKGNGGTIIDSGTTFTVFHDEIFKHIAAGFASQIEYRRAVDVEALTGMGLCYNVSGLENIVLPEF
;
A
#
# COMPACT_ATOMS: atom_id res chain seq x y z
N ARG A 1 11.09 6.61 16.67
CA ARG A 1 11.04 8.08 16.74
C ARG A 1 10.82 8.53 15.31
N PHE A 2 9.67 9.10 14.98
CA PHE A 2 9.48 9.70 13.66
C PHE A 2 10.42 10.91 13.57
N ASP A 3 11.00 11.16 12.41
CA ASP A 3 11.86 12.33 12.21
C ASP A 3 11.00 13.58 12.45
N GLU A 4 11.28 14.31 13.53
CA GLU A 4 10.52 15.51 13.94
C GLU A 4 10.96 16.77 13.16
N GLU A 5 11.84 16.61 12.16
CA GLU A 5 12.21 17.72 11.30
C GLU A 5 11.12 18.00 10.27
N ASN A 6 10.63 19.25 10.25
CA ASN A 6 9.70 19.71 9.23
C ASN A 6 10.36 19.75 7.85
N GLN A 7 10.24 18.64 7.13
CA GLN A 7 10.63 18.55 5.72
C GLN A 7 9.47 19.00 4.82
N LYS A 8 9.79 19.71 3.73
CA LYS A 8 8.80 20.20 2.75
C LYS A 8 9.03 19.50 1.40
N SER A 9 7.96 19.07 0.77
CA SER A 9 7.95 18.58 -0.62
C SER A 9 7.07 19.47 -1.50
N LEU A 10 7.22 19.36 -2.83
CA LEU A 10 6.53 20.19 -3.82
C LEU A 10 5.33 19.44 -4.41
N MET A 11 4.20 20.15 -4.55
CA MET A 11 3.07 19.74 -5.39
C MET A 11 3.01 20.69 -6.59
N VAL A 12 3.19 20.14 -7.79
CA VAL A 12 3.14 20.90 -9.05
C VAL A 12 1.82 20.61 -9.75
N LEU A 13 1.09 21.65 -10.15
CA LEU A 13 -0.20 21.55 -10.83
C LEU A 13 -0.11 22.10 -12.26
N GLY A 14 -0.88 21.52 -13.17
CA GLY A 14 -0.92 21.88 -14.58
C GLY A 14 0.22 21.25 -15.40
N ASP A 15 0.44 21.76 -16.61
CA ASP A 15 1.32 21.13 -17.62
C ASP A 15 2.79 21.02 -17.18
N LYS A 16 3.21 21.85 -16.22
CA LYS A 16 4.55 21.79 -15.62
C LYS A 16 4.77 20.59 -14.70
N ALA A 17 3.71 19.84 -14.38
CA ALA A 17 3.80 18.63 -13.57
C ALA A 17 4.43 17.45 -14.32
N PHE A 18 4.55 17.53 -15.66
CA PHE A 18 5.23 16.51 -16.44
C PHE A 18 6.75 16.69 -16.33
N PRO A 19 7.47 15.77 -15.68
CA PRO A 19 8.91 15.91 -15.51
C PRO A 19 9.65 15.67 -16.82
N ASN A 20 10.53 16.60 -17.20
CA ASN A 20 11.38 16.44 -18.37
C ASN A 20 12.50 15.43 -18.07
N GLY A 21 12.65 14.42 -18.93
CA GLY A 21 13.77 13.46 -18.86
C GLY A 21 13.67 12.42 -17.73
N ILE A 22 12.55 12.35 -17.01
CA ILE A 22 12.29 11.28 -16.03
C ILE A 22 11.36 10.25 -16.68
N PRO A 23 11.80 8.99 -16.87
CA PRO A 23 10.92 7.96 -17.38
C PRO A 23 9.85 7.62 -16.35
N LEU A 24 8.58 7.69 -16.76
CA LEU A 24 7.43 7.40 -15.91
C LEU A 24 6.70 6.14 -16.40
N ASN A 25 6.27 5.32 -15.45
CA ASN A 25 5.34 4.23 -15.70
C ASN A 25 3.91 4.69 -15.41
N TYR A 26 2.99 4.34 -16.31
CA TYR A 26 1.60 4.78 -16.22
C TYR A 26 0.65 3.59 -16.06
N THR A 27 -0.41 3.82 -15.29
CA THR A 27 -1.60 2.97 -15.26
C THR A 27 -2.82 3.86 -15.46
N PRO A 28 -3.87 3.38 -16.16
CA PRO A 28 -5.12 4.12 -16.24
C PRO A 28 -5.73 4.37 -14.86
N PHE A 29 -6.31 5.55 -14.67
CA PHE A 29 -7.26 5.76 -13.58
C PHE A 29 -8.57 5.01 -13.87
N LEU A 30 -9.16 4.46 -12.81
CA LEU A 30 -10.44 3.77 -12.87
C LEU A 30 -11.52 4.65 -12.26
N THR A 31 -12.75 4.55 -12.79
CA THR A 31 -13.92 5.23 -12.24
C THR A 31 -14.85 4.22 -11.58
N ASN A 32 -15.26 4.49 -10.35
CA ASN A 32 -16.28 3.71 -9.67
C ASN A 32 -17.69 4.19 -10.07
N TYR A 33 -18.18 3.74 -11.23
CA TYR A 33 -19.51 4.13 -11.74
C TYR A 33 -20.69 3.69 -10.87
N ARG A 34 -20.46 2.82 -9.90
CA ARG A 34 -21.49 2.35 -8.96
C ARG A 34 -21.65 3.27 -7.76
N ALA A 35 -20.63 4.08 -7.45
CA ALA A 35 -20.70 5.07 -6.38
C ALA A 35 -21.35 6.38 -6.90
N PRO A 36 -22.22 7.03 -6.12
CA PRO A 36 -22.70 8.36 -6.46
C PRO A 36 -21.54 9.34 -6.61
N PRO A 37 -21.51 10.20 -7.66
CA PRO A 37 -20.45 11.21 -7.83
C PRO A 37 -20.34 12.20 -6.67
N SER A 38 -21.42 12.39 -5.90
CA SER A 38 -21.45 13.23 -4.70
C SER A 38 -20.87 12.55 -3.45
N SER A 39 -20.55 11.26 -3.52
CA SER A 39 -19.94 10.51 -2.41
C SER A 39 -18.42 10.47 -2.55
N GLN A 40 -17.71 10.31 -1.43
CA GLN A 40 -16.25 10.15 -1.42
C GLN A 40 -15.78 9.01 -2.35
N TYR A 41 -16.55 7.92 -2.43
CA TYR A 41 -16.22 6.76 -3.27
C TYR A 41 -16.31 7.03 -4.77
N GLY A 42 -17.03 8.08 -5.18
CA GLY A 42 -17.19 8.50 -6.58
C GLY A 42 -16.08 9.44 -7.07
N VAL A 43 -15.29 10.03 -6.16
CA VAL A 43 -14.28 11.07 -6.50
C VAL A 43 -12.84 10.66 -6.19
N TYR A 44 -12.62 9.48 -5.61
CA TYR A 44 -11.26 8.99 -5.36
C TYR A 44 -10.51 8.63 -6.65
N TYR A 45 -9.18 8.76 -6.59
CA TYR A 45 -8.28 8.32 -7.64
C TYR A 45 -8.04 6.82 -7.53
N TYR A 46 -8.79 6.02 -8.29
CA TYR A 46 -8.61 4.56 -8.31
C TYR A 46 -7.59 4.12 -9.35
N ILE A 47 -6.86 3.05 -9.01
CA ILE A 47 -5.97 2.32 -9.91
C ILE A 47 -6.31 0.83 -9.93
N GLY A 48 -5.92 0.14 -11.00
CA GLY A 48 -6.17 -1.29 -11.18
C GLY A 48 -5.06 -2.17 -10.59
N LEU A 49 -5.07 -2.40 -9.27
CA LEU A 49 -4.14 -3.34 -8.66
C LEU A 49 -4.49 -4.79 -9.05
N ARG A 50 -3.55 -5.49 -9.71
CA ARG A 50 -3.78 -6.86 -10.20
C ARG A 50 -3.18 -7.94 -9.32
N ALA A 51 -2.01 -7.67 -8.74
CA ALA A 51 -1.27 -8.59 -7.91
C ALA A 51 -0.25 -7.82 -7.07
N VAL A 52 0.22 -8.47 -6.02
CA VAL A 52 1.36 -8.03 -5.21
C VAL A 52 2.41 -9.14 -5.30
N SER A 53 3.68 -8.76 -5.38
CA SER A 53 4.81 -9.67 -5.28
C SER A 53 5.66 -9.28 -4.06
N ILE A 54 6.18 -10.27 -3.34
CA ILE A 54 7.05 -10.09 -2.18
C ILE A 54 8.25 -11.01 -2.39
N GLY A 55 9.47 -10.47 -2.45
CA GLY A 55 10.66 -11.31 -2.69
C GLY A 55 10.66 -12.00 -4.05
N GLY A 56 10.25 -11.31 -5.13
CA GLY A 56 10.01 -11.92 -6.44
C GLY A 56 8.84 -12.92 -6.52
N LYS A 57 8.21 -13.31 -5.41
CA LYS A 57 7.10 -14.27 -5.38
C LYS A 57 5.76 -13.58 -5.49
N ARG A 58 5.02 -13.87 -6.57
CA ARG A 58 3.66 -13.39 -6.79
C ARG A 58 2.68 -13.99 -5.76
N MET A 59 1.97 -13.12 -5.05
CA MET A 59 1.00 -13.51 -4.03
C MET A 59 -0.34 -13.93 -4.64
N LYS A 60 -0.94 -14.98 -4.08
CA LYS A 60 -2.32 -15.39 -4.39
C LYS A 60 -3.27 -14.54 -3.55
N LEU A 61 -3.79 -13.45 -4.12
CA LEU A 61 -4.73 -12.56 -3.46
C LEU A 61 -6.17 -12.82 -3.91
N PRO A 62 -7.18 -12.58 -3.04
CA PRO A 62 -8.58 -12.66 -3.41
C PRO A 62 -8.93 -11.57 -4.43
N SER A 63 -8.94 -11.90 -5.71
CA SER A 63 -9.12 -10.95 -6.81
C SER A 63 -10.45 -10.19 -6.76
N LYS A 64 -11.48 -10.76 -6.11
CA LYS A 64 -12.79 -10.15 -5.88
C LYS A 64 -12.69 -8.86 -5.05
N LEU A 65 -11.69 -8.74 -4.19
CA LEU A 65 -11.49 -7.59 -3.30
C LEU A 65 -10.70 -6.45 -3.99
N LEU A 66 -9.92 -6.80 -5.02
CA LEU A 66 -9.10 -5.85 -5.79
C LEU A 66 -9.88 -5.11 -6.89
N ARG A 67 -11.14 -5.48 -7.10
CA ARG A 67 -12.00 -4.94 -8.16
C ARG A 67 -13.30 -4.44 -7.55
N PHE A 68 -13.96 -3.53 -8.26
CA PHE A 68 -15.31 -3.13 -7.91
C PHE A 68 -16.27 -4.32 -8.01
N ASP A 69 -17.05 -4.55 -6.97
CA ASP A 69 -18.19 -5.44 -7.01
C ASP A 69 -19.43 -4.75 -7.64
N ALA A 70 -20.55 -5.46 -7.71
CA ALA A 70 -21.80 -4.93 -8.27
C ALA A 70 -22.35 -3.70 -7.51
N LYS A 71 -21.95 -3.52 -6.26
CA LYS A 71 -22.34 -2.42 -5.36
C LYS A 71 -21.30 -1.29 -5.35
N GLY A 72 -20.17 -1.44 -6.05
CA GLY A 72 -19.08 -0.47 -6.06
C GLY A 72 -18.10 -0.60 -4.90
N ASN A 73 -18.14 -1.69 -4.12
CA ASN A 73 -17.15 -1.94 -3.07
C ASN A 73 -15.85 -2.49 -3.67
N GLY A 74 -14.73 -2.29 -2.97
CA GLY A 74 -13.41 -2.79 -3.37
C GLY A 74 -12.65 -1.79 -4.25
N GLY A 75 -11.69 -2.31 -5.01
CA GLY A 75 -10.77 -1.48 -5.79
C GLY A 75 -9.54 -1.04 -4.99
N THR A 76 -8.76 -0.10 -5.53
CA THR A 76 -7.55 0.42 -4.89
C THR A 76 -7.45 1.91 -5.18
N ILE A 77 -7.26 2.71 -4.14
CA ILE A 77 -7.12 4.17 -4.25
C ILE A 77 -5.69 4.61 -3.97
N ILE A 78 -5.36 5.80 -4.44
CA ILE A 78 -4.20 6.57 -3.97
C ILE A 78 -4.71 7.60 -2.98
N ASP A 79 -4.13 7.62 -1.78
CA ASP A 79 -4.54 8.52 -0.71
C ASP A 79 -3.30 9.10 0.00
N SER A 80 -3.20 10.42 0.03
CA SER A 80 -2.17 11.15 0.77
C SER A 80 -2.59 11.48 2.20
N GLY A 81 -3.85 11.24 2.57
CA GLY A 81 -4.39 11.48 3.91
C GLY A 81 -4.13 10.36 4.91
N THR A 82 -3.73 9.17 4.45
CA THR A 82 -3.44 8.02 5.30
C THR A 82 -1.95 7.73 5.35
N THR A 83 -1.37 7.65 6.55
CA THR A 83 0.07 7.42 6.78
C THR A 83 0.56 6.06 6.26
N PHE A 84 -0.27 5.02 6.37
CA PHE A 84 0.08 3.66 6.00
C PHE A 84 -0.78 3.16 4.84
N THR A 85 -0.24 2.24 4.05
CA THR A 85 -1.07 1.49 3.10
C THR A 85 -2.00 0.54 3.85
N VAL A 86 -3.31 0.70 3.67
CA VAL A 86 -4.33 -0.14 4.28
C VAL A 86 -4.84 -1.16 3.27
N PHE A 87 -4.89 -2.42 3.67
CA PHE A 87 -5.50 -3.51 2.89
C PHE A 87 -6.73 -4.05 3.62
N HIS A 88 -7.69 -4.56 2.85
CA HIS A 88 -8.74 -5.42 3.41
C HIS A 88 -8.09 -6.57 4.21
N ASP A 89 -8.64 -6.91 5.38
CA ASP A 89 -8.05 -7.88 6.33
C ASP A 89 -7.61 -9.19 5.67
N GLU A 90 -8.44 -9.76 4.80
CA GLU A 90 -8.11 -10.97 4.03
C GLU A 90 -6.86 -10.78 3.15
N ILE A 91 -6.71 -9.65 2.44
CA ILE A 91 -5.52 -9.35 1.63
C ILE A 91 -4.31 -9.12 2.54
N PHE A 92 -4.49 -8.35 3.61
CA PHE A 92 -3.43 -8.04 4.56
C PHE A 92 -2.81 -9.33 5.14
N LYS A 93 -3.62 -10.30 5.55
CA LYS A 93 -3.15 -11.60 6.04
C LYS A 93 -2.28 -12.34 5.04
N HIS A 94 -2.63 -12.32 3.76
CA HIS A 94 -1.80 -12.93 2.71
C HIS A 94 -0.48 -12.19 2.54
N ILE A 95 -0.50 -10.85 2.51
CA ILE A 95 0.71 -10.03 2.40
C ILE A 95 1.64 -10.23 3.60
N ALA A 96 1.10 -10.16 4.82
CA ALA A 96 1.84 -10.37 6.05
C ALA A 96 2.47 -11.76 6.11
N ALA A 97 1.74 -12.81 5.72
CA ALA A 97 2.29 -14.17 5.61
C ALA A 97 3.42 -14.26 4.56
N GLY A 98 3.30 -13.54 3.44
CA GLY A 98 4.33 -13.46 2.42
C GLY A 98 5.65 -12.89 2.95
N PHE A 99 5.58 -11.76 3.68
CA PHE A 99 6.74 -11.19 4.37
C PHE A 99 7.27 -12.11 5.46
N ALA A 100 6.40 -12.65 6.32
CA ALA A 100 6.80 -13.55 7.41
C ALA A 100 7.49 -14.84 6.93
N SER A 101 7.20 -15.28 5.71
CA SER A 101 7.87 -16.45 5.11
C SER A 101 9.31 -16.18 4.63
N GLN A 102 9.76 -14.92 4.64
CA GLN A 102 11.03 -14.51 4.05
C GLN A 102 11.87 -13.62 4.98
N ILE A 103 11.35 -13.26 6.15
CA ILE A 103 12.05 -12.45 7.14
C ILE A 103 12.34 -13.33 8.36
N GLU A 104 13.63 -13.53 8.64
CA GLU A 104 14.11 -14.38 9.74
C GLU A 104 14.43 -13.58 11.01
N TYR A 105 13.58 -12.60 11.36
CA TYR A 105 13.72 -11.81 12.57
C TYR A 105 12.68 -12.19 13.62
N ARG A 106 13.02 -11.96 14.89
CA ARG A 106 12.08 -12.17 15.99
C ARG A 106 10.94 -11.18 15.86
N ARG A 107 9.69 -11.67 15.88
CA ARG A 107 8.51 -10.81 15.92
C ARG A 107 8.43 -10.03 17.24
N ALA A 108 8.10 -8.76 17.14
CA ALA A 108 7.86 -7.85 18.27
C ALA A 108 6.38 -7.84 18.64
N VAL A 109 5.89 -8.97 19.18
CA VAL A 109 4.46 -9.20 19.47
C VAL A 109 3.86 -8.23 20.47
N ASP A 110 4.69 -7.70 21.38
CA ASP A 110 4.34 -6.66 22.34
C ASP A 110 4.05 -5.32 21.63
N VAL A 111 4.85 -4.96 20.63
CA VAL A 111 4.63 -3.77 19.79
C VAL A 111 3.39 -3.95 18.93
N GLU A 112 3.17 -5.14 18.37
CA GLU A 112 1.97 -5.46 17.59
C GLU A 112 0.70 -5.29 18.43
N ALA A 113 0.70 -5.82 19.66
CA ALA A 113 -0.43 -5.68 20.58
C ALA A 113 -0.67 -4.22 21.01
N LEU A 114 0.40 -3.44 21.23
CA LEU A 114 0.32 -2.04 21.64
C LEU A 114 -0.20 -1.13 20.51
N THR A 115 0.22 -1.38 19.27
CA THR A 115 -0.02 -0.48 18.13
C THR A 115 -1.19 -0.92 17.24
N GLY A 116 -1.62 -2.18 17.35
CA GLY A 116 -2.55 -2.79 16.41
C GLY A 116 -1.94 -3.11 15.05
N MET A 117 -0.62 -2.92 14.87
CA MET A 117 0.07 -3.33 13.65
C MET A 117 0.21 -4.86 13.59
N GLY A 118 -0.06 -5.45 12.42
CA GLY A 118 -0.17 -6.90 12.30
C GLY A 118 1.13 -7.67 12.04
N LEU A 119 2.25 -6.99 11.79
CA LEU A 119 3.55 -7.62 11.54
C LEU A 119 4.70 -6.66 11.90
N CYS A 120 5.38 -6.90 13.01
CA CYS A 120 6.53 -6.12 13.47
C CYS A 120 7.69 -7.04 13.85
N TYR A 121 8.91 -6.57 13.60
CA TYR A 121 10.14 -7.31 13.91
C TYR A 121 11.03 -6.52 14.85
N ASN A 122 11.65 -7.21 15.82
CA ASN A 122 12.70 -6.65 16.64
C ASN A 122 14.04 -6.80 15.90
N VAL A 123 14.58 -5.67 15.48
CA VAL A 123 15.86 -5.57 14.77
C VAL A 123 16.96 -4.93 15.65
N SER A 124 16.70 -4.75 16.94
CA SER A 124 17.66 -4.16 17.88
C SER A 124 18.94 -4.99 17.95
N GLY A 125 20.09 -4.34 17.78
CA GLY A 125 21.40 -5.00 17.83
C GLY A 125 21.79 -5.74 16.55
N LEU A 126 20.99 -5.66 15.48
CA LEU A 126 21.39 -6.15 14.16
C LEU A 126 22.11 -5.04 13.39
N GLU A 127 23.31 -5.34 12.90
CA GLU A 127 24.10 -4.39 12.10
C GLU A 127 23.66 -4.35 10.63
N ASN A 128 23.19 -5.49 10.09
CA ASN A 128 22.76 -5.63 8.71
C ASN A 128 21.33 -6.17 8.65
N ILE A 129 20.37 -5.28 8.39
CA ILE A 129 18.96 -5.64 8.17
C ILE A 129 18.77 -5.99 6.70
N VAL A 130 18.40 -7.23 6.44
CA VAL A 130 18.09 -7.81 5.13
C VAL A 130 16.57 -7.97 5.04
N LEU A 131 15.99 -7.40 3.99
CA LEU A 131 14.56 -7.52 3.68
C LEU A 131 14.39 -8.19 2.31
N PRO A 132 13.23 -8.81 2.03
CA PRO A 132 12.97 -9.41 0.72
C PRO A 132 13.11 -8.38 -0.41
N GLU A 133 13.92 -8.69 -1.43
CA GLU A 133 14.15 -7.82 -2.58
C GLU A 133 13.10 -8.02 -3.70
N PHE A 134 13.03 -7.07 -4.64
CA PHE A 134 12.07 -7.08 -5.74
C PHE A 134 12.54 -7.90 -6.95
#